data_AF-A0A2T2UEE6-F1
#
_entry.id   AF-A0A2T2UEE6-F1
#
_cell.length_a   1.000
_cell.length_b   1.000
_cell.length_c   1.000
_cell.angle_alpha   90.00
_cell.angle_beta   90.00
_cell.angle_gamma   90.00
#
_symmetry.space_group_name_H-M   'P 1'
#
loop_
_entity.id
_entity.type
_entity.pdbx_description
1 polymer ?
#
loop_
_entity_poly.entity_id
_entity_poly.type
_entity_poly.pdbx_seq_one_letter_code
_entity_poly.pdbx_strand_id
1 'polypeptide(L)'
;ERVGVVWVGHDDNRPTGLTGATGALRVWADMMRRLPAGSWHPETPPGVEWARVNADANRVVPDFCDDAQRLPFIEGSLPARMNQCQPGPDNRAKP
;
A
#
# COMPACT_ATOMS: atom_id res chain seq x y z
N GLU A 1 3.85 -15.52 -12.30
CA GLU A 1 3.82 -15.45 -10.82
C GLU A 1 5.17 -15.91 -10.27
N ARG A 2 5.93 -15.05 -9.59
CA ARG A 2 7.23 -15.42 -9.00
C ARG A 2 7.44 -14.66 -7.70
N VAL A 3 8.03 -15.32 -6.71
CA VAL A 3 8.49 -14.71 -5.46
C VAL A 3 10.01 -14.82 -5.41
N GLY A 4 10.68 -13.74 -5.01
CA GLY A 4 12.12 -13.70 -4.85
C GLY A 4 12.49 -13.10 -3.50
N VAL A 5 13.53 -13.65 -2.87
CA VAL A 5 14.05 -13.21 -1.57
C VAL A 5 15.53 -12.89 -1.74
N VAL A 6 15.97 -11.77 -1.17
CA VAL A 6 17.38 -11.37 -1.15
C VAL A 6 17.74 -10.97 0.28
N TRP A 7 18.85 -11.51 0.77
CA TRP A 7 19.48 -11.11 2.02
C TRP A 7 20.91 -10.65 1.74
N VAL A 8 21.37 -9.63 2.48
CA VAL A 8 22.72 -9.07 2.37
C VAL A 8 23.28 -8.88 3.77
N GLY A 9 24.47 -9.45 4.01
CA GLY A 9 25.20 -9.34 5.27
C GLY A 9 26.63 -9.83 5.12
N HIS A 10 27.45 -9.56 6.14
CA HIS A 10 28.76 -10.18 6.28
C HIS A 10 28.62 -11.53 6.99
N ASP A 11 29.37 -12.53 6.54
CA ASP A 11 29.37 -13.87 7.15
C ASP A 11 29.81 -13.85 8.62
N ASP A 12 30.63 -12.86 8.99
CA ASP A 12 31.12 -12.65 10.35
C ASP A 12 30.21 -11.77 11.23
N ASN A 13 28.97 -11.52 10.78
CA ASN A 13 27.94 -10.72 11.46
C ASN A 13 28.34 -9.28 11.79
N ARG A 14 29.40 -8.74 11.17
CA ARG A 14 29.74 -7.32 11.37
C ARG A 14 28.69 -6.39 10.74
N PRO A 15 28.58 -5.14 11.24
CA PRO A 15 27.68 -4.16 10.67
C PRO A 15 28.01 -3.89 9.20
N THR A 16 27.00 -3.93 8.34
CA THR A 16 27.12 -3.58 6.91
C THR A 16 27.03 -2.08 6.65
N GLY A 17 26.54 -1.30 7.63
CA GLY A 17 26.16 0.10 7.43
C GLY A 17 24.91 0.30 6.55
N LEU A 18 24.26 -0.80 6.14
CA LEU A 18 23.06 -0.79 5.30
C LEU A 18 21.82 -1.14 6.16
N THR A 19 20.67 -0.61 5.78
CA THR A 19 19.38 -0.86 6.43
C THR A 19 18.34 -1.31 5.41
N GLY A 20 17.79 -2.52 5.58
CA GLY A 20 16.69 -3.07 4.78
C GLY A 20 16.83 -2.81 3.28
N ALA A 21 15.98 -1.91 2.76
CA ALA A 21 15.89 -1.55 1.35
C ALA A 21 17.12 -0.84 0.77
N THR A 22 18.00 -0.25 1.60
CA THR A 22 19.22 0.41 1.10
C THR A 22 20.27 -0.58 0.61
N GLY A 23 20.22 -1.85 1.09
CA GLY A 23 21.05 -2.96 0.60
C GLY A 23 20.26 -3.96 -0.23
N ALA A 24 19.47 -4.81 0.43
CA ALA A 24 18.87 -6.00 -0.21
C ALA A 24 17.88 -5.66 -1.34
N LEU A 25 17.06 -4.61 -1.19
CA LEU A 25 16.08 -4.24 -2.23
C LEU A 25 16.75 -3.77 -3.53
N ARG A 26 17.96 -3.21 -3.46
CA ARG A 26 18.72 -2.81 -4.66
C ARG A 26 19.08 -4.02 -5.52
N VAL A 27 19.61 -5.07 -4.88
CA VAL A 27 19.96 -6.34 -5.55
C VAL A 27 18.70 -7.05 -6.04
N TRP A 28 17.65 -7.11 -5.22
CA TRP A 28 16.36 -7.68 -5.63
C TRP A 28 15.78 -6.96 -6.85
N ALA A 29 15.81 -5.62 -6.88
CA ALA A 29 15.27 -4.84 -7.98
C ALA A 29 16.04 -5.06 -9.29
N ASP A 30 17.38 -5.13 -9.25
CA ASP A 30 18.19 -5.46 -10.43
C ASP A 30 17.90 -6.87 -10.94
N MET A 31 17.79 -7.85 -10.04
CA MET A 31 17.39 -9.22 -10.38
C MET A 31 16.02 -9.24 -11.08
N MET A 32 14.99 -8.63 -10.47
CA MET A 32 13.62 -8.66 -10.98
C MET A 32 13.47 -7.93 -12.33
N ARG A 33 14.24 -6.86 -12.57
CA ARG A 33 14.27 -6.16 -13.87
C ARG A 33 14.76 -7.04 -15.03
N ARG A 34 15.55 -8.07 -14.74
CA ARG A 34 16.09 -9.00 -15.73
C ARG A 34 15.21 -10.23 -15.95
N LEU A 35 14.22 -10.44 -15.09
CA LEU A 35 13.26 -11.52 -15.24
C LEU A 35 12.11 -11.09 -16.16
N PRO A 36 11.54 -11.99 -16.97
CA PRO A 36 10.35 -11.70 -17.77
C PRO A 36 9.12 -11.63 -16.85
N ALA A 37 8.98 -10.52 -16.12
CA ALA A 37 7.82 -10.23 -15.30
C ALA A 37 6.73 -9.58 -16.16
N GLY A 38 5.57 -10.23 -16.25
CA GLY A 38 4.37 -9.65 -16.86
C GLY A 38 3.57 -8.81 -15.87
N SER A 39 2.72 -7.92 -16.37
CA SER A 39 1.75 -7.23 -15.53
C SER A 39 0.84 -8.24 -14.84
N TRP A 40 0.58 -8.01 -13.56
CA TRP A 40 -0.28 -8.87 -12.74
C TRP A 40 -1.52 -8.08 -12.34
N HIS A 41 -2.70 -8.62 -12.67
CA HIS A 41 -4.00 -8.09 -12.27
C HIS A 41 -4.77 -9.21 -11.58
N PRO A 42 -4.73 -9.32 -10.24
CA PRO A 42 -5.51 -10.32 -9.55
C PRO A 42 -6.99 -9.90 -9.60
N GLU A 43 -7.89 -10.85 -9.77
CA GLU A 43 -9.30 -10.60 -9.52
C GLU A 43 -9.51 -10.25 -8.03
N THR A 44 -10.54 -9.45 -7.75
CA THR A 44 -10.91 -9.16 -6.35
C THR A 44 -11.38 -10.47 -5.70
N PRO A 45 -10.74 -10.93 -4.61
CA PRO A 45 -11.15 -12.16 -3.95
C PRO A 45 -12.58 -12.06 -3.38
N PRO A 46 -13.30 -13.19 -3.24
CA PRO A 46 -14.56 -13.22 -2.50
C PRO A 46 -14.40 -12.66 -1.07
N GLY A 47 -15.40 -11.93 -0.57
CA GLY A 47 -15.35 -11.33 0.76
C GLY A 47 -14.57 -10.01 0.83
N VAL A 48 -14.13 -9.46 -0.31
CA VAL A 48 -13.51 -8.13 -0.41
C VAL A 48 -14.44 -7.15 -1.12
N GLU A 49 -14.81 -6.07 -0.44
CA GLU A 49 -15.58 -4.96 -1.01
C GLU A 49 -14.72 -3.70 -1.16
N TRP A 50 -14.87 -2.99 -2.27
CA TRP A 50 -14.18 -1.72 -2.50
C TRP A 50 -15.07 -0.55 -2.08
N ALA A 51 -14.54 0.35 -1.24
CA ALA A 51 -15.26 1.53 -0.79
C ALA A 51 -14.46 2.82 -1.00
N ARG A 52 -15.21 3.90 -1.21
CA ARG A 52 -14.74 5.27 -1.23
C ARG A 52 -14.63 5.76 0.21
N VAL A 53 -13.42 6.06 0.67
CA VAL A 53 -13.17 6.46 2.06
C VAL A 53 -12.36 7.73 2.14
N ASN A 54 -12.68 8.56 3.14
CA ASN A 54 -11.71 9.50 3.67
C ASN A 54 -10.91 8.74 4.73
N ALA A 55 -9.65 8.44 4.41
CA ALA A 55 -8.78 7.62 5.25
C ALA A 55 -8.44 8.32 6.58
N ASP A 56 -8.30 9.65 6.56
CA ASP A 56 -7.99 10.44 7.75
C ASP A 56 -9.17 10.46 8.73
N ALA A 57 -10.39 10.58 8.22
CA ALA A 57 -11.62 10.53 9.02
C ALA A 57 -12.04 9.10 9.41
N ASN A 58 -11.45 8.08 8.78
CA ASN A 58 -11.86 6.68 8.86
C ASN A 58 -13.38 6.52 8.61
N ARG A 59 -13.84 7.01 7.46
CA ARG A 59 -15.26 7.00 7.08
C ARG A 59 -15.45 6.64 5.62
N VAL A 60 -16.53 5.91 5.34
CA VAL A 60 -17.02 5.74 3.98
C VAL A 60 -17.76 7.02 3.57
N VAL A 61 -17.38 7.59 2.44
CA VAL A 61 -17.90 8.87 1.96
C VAL A 61 -18.73 8.69 0.67
N PRO A 62 -19.66 9.60 0.39
CA PRO A 62 -20.43 9.58 -0.85
C PRO A 62 -19.60 9.69 -2.13
N ASP A 63 -20.21 9.28 -3.24
CA ASP A 63 -19.54 9.22 -4.54
C ASP A 63 -19.20 10.57 -5.20
N PHE A 64 -19.62 11.67 -4.60
CA PHE A 64 -19.32 13.03 -5.07
C PHE A 64 -18.20 13.71 -4.28
N CYS A 65 -17.61 13.04 -3.27
CA CYS A 65 -16.49 13.61 -2.52
C CYS A 65 -15.17 13.42 -3.27
N ASP A 66 -14.48 14.54 -3.54
CA ASP A 66 -13.25 14.61 -4.34
C ASP A 66 -12.00 14.07 -3.61
N ASP A 67 -12.00 14.08 -2.28
CA ASP A 67 -10.90 13.62 -1.42
C ASP A 67 -10.98 12.12 -1.08
N ALA A 68 -11.90 11.39 -1.71
CA ALA A 68 -12.16 9.99 -1.43
C ALA A 68 -11.14 9.06 -2.10
N GLN A 69 -10.43 8.27 -1.30
CA GLN A 69 -9.61 7.16 -1.78
C GLN A 69 -10.48 5.91 -1.96
N ARG A 70 -10.20 5.09 -2.98
CA ARG A 70 -10.85 3.79 -3.14
C ARG A 70 -9.95 2.71 -2.53
N LEU A 71 -10.39 2.11 -1.44
CA LEU A 71 -9.64 1.08 -0.71
C LEU A 71 -10.45 -0.22 -0.59
N PRO A 72 -9.77 -1.39 -0.55
CA PRO A 72 -10.42 -2.68 -0.33
C PRO A 72 -10.61 -2.94 1.17
N PHE A 73 -11.77 -3.49 1.53
CA PHE A 73 -12.12 -3.91 2.88
C PHE A 73 -12.62 -5.34 2.88
N ILE A 74 -12.47 -6.02 4.01
CA ILE A 74 -13.17 -7.29 4.24
C ILE A 74 -14.64 -6.94 4.43
N GLU A 75 -15.55 -7.71 3.81
CA GLU A 75 -16.99 -7.52 4.00
C GLU A 75 -17.36 -7.47 5.49
N GLY A 76 -18.14 -6.46 5.86
CA GLY A 76 -18.52 -6.23 7.27
C GLY A 76 -17.47 -5.49 8.11
N SER A 77 -16.28 -5.19 7.57
CA SER A 77 -15.26 -4.37 8.23
C SER A 77 -15.27 -2.90 7.77
N LEU A 78 -16.30 -2.48 7.03
CA LEU A 78 -16.39 -1.10 6.57
C LEU A 78 -16.51 -0.11 7.74
N PRO A 79 -15.79 1.02 7.68
CA PRO A 79 -16.01 2.12 8.60
C PRO A 79 -17.43 2.70 8.49
N ALA A 80 -17.85 3.45 9.50
CA ALA A 80 -19.15 4.12 9.47
C ALA A 80 -19.30 5.03 8.23
N ARG A 81 -20.51 5.06 7.68
CA ARG A 81 -20.85 5.89 6.51
C ARG A 81 -21.14 7.32 6.92
N MET A 82 -20.75 8.25 6.06
CA MET A 82 -21.14 9.65 6.12
C MET A 82 -22.11 9.98 5.00
N ASN A 83 -23.01 10.92 5.26
CA ASN A 83 -23.99 11.39 4.27
C ASN A 83 -23.52 12.63 3.50
N GLN A 84 -22.39 13.21 3.89
CA GLN A 84 -21.87 14.46 3.38
C GLN A 84 -20.34 14.43 3.42
N CYS A 85 -19.70 15.16 2.52
CA CYS A 85 -18.24 15.27 2.52
C CYS A 85 -17.80 16.07 3.75
N GLN A 86 -16.90 15.50 4.54
CA GLN A 86 -16.13 16.28 5.51
C GLN A 86 -14.75 16.49 4.91
N PRO A 87 -14.23 17.72 4.88
CA PRO A 87 -12.82 17.89 4.61
C PRO A 87 -12.04 17.10 5.66
N GLY A 88 -11.10 16.25 5.20
CA GLY A 88 -10.10 15.68 6.10
C GLY A 88 -9.34 16.79 6.86
N PRO A 89 -8.67 16.47 7.97
CA PRO A 89 -7.78 17.42 8.64
C PRO A 89 -6.82 18.03 7.61
N ASP A 90 -6.82 19.36 7.52
CA ASP A 90 -6.02 20.10 6.54
C ASP A 90 -4.52 19.89 6.78
N ASN A 91 -3.92 18.98 6.02
CA ASN A 91 -2.47 18.74 6.04
C ASN A 91 -1.68 19.83 5.27
N ARG A 92 -2.33 20.88 4.71
CA ARG A 92 -1.64 22.05 4.13
C ARG A 92 -1.15 23.04 5.20
N ALA A 93 -1.46 22.81 6.47
CA ALA A 93 -0.92 23.58 7.59
C ALA A 93 0.37 22.95 8.18
N LYS A 94 1.24 22.37 7.35
CA LYS A 94 2.62 22.06 7.77
C LYS A 94 3.51 23.24 7.35
N PRO A 95 4.22 23.91 8.29
CA PRO A 95 5.16 24.98 7.96
C PRO A 95 6.32 24.48 7.09
#